data_AF-A0A383DWD0-F1
#
_entry.id   AF-A0A383DWD0-F1
#
_cell.length_a   1.000
_cell.length_b   1.000
_cell.length_c   1.000
_cell.angle_alpha   90.00
_cell.angle_beta   90.00
_cell.angle_gamma   90.00
#
_symmetry.space_group_name_H-M   'P 1'
#
loop_
_entity.id
_entity.type
_entity.pdbx_description
1 polymer ?
#
loop_
_entity_poly.entity_id
_entity_poly.type
_entity_poly.pdbx_seq_one_letter_code
_entity_poly.pdbx_strand_id
1 'polypeptide(L)'
;MKILLLFPPDWLPSEPYLSLPALTSVLRPAGHQVIQKDINVEMYDMFFSRPFLEKVSGRIRHELNHLLHVEKQRSLDEEESTLKEQLLKSTPEVFDQFACDAVEAKKILRGESFYDIDKLEWATNTLHQTMSLISLGYYPAQICFPPIETDLVYKPFMSSEIIEA
;
A
#
# COMPACT_ATOMS: atom_id res chain seq x y z
N MET A 1 -3.63 -14.01 -32.55
CA MET A 1 -2.84 -12.82 -32.14
C MET A 1 -2.33 -12.99 -30.71
N LYS A 2 -1.27 -12.28 -30.32
CA LYS A 2 -0.79 -12.23 -28.93
C LYS A 2 -1.44 -11.07 -28.19
N ILE A 3 -2.06 -11.34 -27.05
CA ILE A 3 -2.86 -10.40 -26.26
C ILE A 3 -2.28 -10.36 -24.84
N LEU A 4 -2.10 -9.15 -24.31
CA LEU A 4 -1.73 -8.90 -22.92
C LEU A 4 -2.94 -8.27 -22.21
N LEU A 5 -3.43 -8.93 -21.16
CA LEU A 5 -4.47 -8.41 -20.27
C LEU A 5 -3.79 -7.89 -19.00
N LEU A 6 -4.01 -6.62 -18.68
CA LEU A 6 -3.41 -5.94 -17.53
C LEU A 6 -4.50 -5.57 -16.54
N PHE A 7 -4.31 -5.94 -15.28
CA PHE A 7 -5.06 -5.39 -14.17
C PHE A 7 -4.23 -4.27 -13.52
N PRO A 8 -4.70 -3.01 -13.56
CA PRO A 8 -3.93 -1.87 -13.08
C PRO A 8 -3.99 -1.72 -11.55
N PRO A 9 -2.98 -1.07 -10.93
CA PRO A 9 -3.07 -0.59 -9.55
C PRO A 9 -3.99 0.66 -9.48
N ASP A 10 -4.46 1.09 -8.30
CA ASP A 10 -4.29 0.48 -6.99
C ASP A 10 -5.63 -0.12 -6.49
N TRP A 11 -5.62 -1.40 -6.15
CA TRP A 11 -6.77 -2.19 -5.70
C TRP A 11 -6.40 -3.05 -4.51
N LEU A 12 -7.40 -3.45 -3.70
CA LEU A 12 -7.15 -4.32 -2.55
C LEU A 12 -6.61 -5.69 -3.02
N PRO A 13 -5.41 -6.14 -2.60
CA PRO A 13 -4.79 -7.37 -3.12
C PRO A 13 -5.56 -8.66 -2.82
N SER A 14 -6.43 -8.64 -1.80
CA SER A 14 -7.29 -9.77 -1.44
C SER A 14 -8.54 -9.88 -2.32
N GLU A 15 -8.81 -8.91 -3.20
CA GLU A 15 -9.97 -8.90 -4.10
C GLU A 15 -9.54 -9.11 -5.56
N PRO A 16 -9.28 -10.36 -5.99
CA PRO A 16 -8.84 -10.63 -7.35
C PRO A 16 -9.94 -10.32 -8.37
N TYR A 17 -9.58 -9.57 -9.42
CA TYR A 17 -10.49 -9.22 -10.48
C TYR A 17 -10.75 -10.39 -11.46
N LEU A 18 -12.00 -10.89 -11.47
CA LEU A 18 -12.41 -12.00 -12.32
C LEU A 18 -12.43 -11.67 -13.82
N SER A 19 -12.32 -10.41 -14.22
CA SER A 19 -12.36 -10.00 -15.63
C SER A 19 -11.22 -10.60 -16.46
N LEU A 20 -10.01 -10.66 -15.92
CA LEU A 20 -8.83 -11.22 -16.60
C LEU A 20 -8.98 -12.73 -16.90
N PRO A 21 -9.30 -13.60 -15.91
CA PRO A 21 -9.54 -15.01 -16.18
C PRO A 21 -10.79 -15.24 -17.04
N ALA A 22 -11.85 -14.44 -16.89
CA ALA A 22 -13.05 -14.53 -17.72
C ALA A 22 -12.77 -14.22 -19.21
N LEU A 23 -12.05 -13.14 -19.51
CA LEU A 23 -11.64 -12.84 -20.89
C LEU A 23 -10.70 -13.92 -21.44
N THR A 24 -9.80 -14.43 -20.60
CA THR A 24 -8.85 -15.48 -21.00
C THR A 24 -9.56 -16.78 -21.37
N SER A 25 -10.63 -17.15 -20.67
CA SER A 25 -11.38 -18.39 -20.94
C SER A 25 -12.08 -18.37 -22.30
N VAL A 26 -12.38 -17.18 -22.85
CA VAL A 26 -12.97 -17.00 -24.19
C VAL A 26 -11.91 -16.83 -25.26
N LEU A 27 -10.88 -16.01 -25.01
CA LEU A 27 -9.87 -15.65 -26.00
C LEU A 27 -8.92 -16.81 -26.36
N ARG A 28 -8.57 -17.66 -25.39
CA ARG A 28 -7.67 -18.79 -25.66
C ARG A 28 -8.30 -19.84 -26.60
N PRO A 29 -9.54 -20.32 -26.38
CA PRO A 29 -10.21 -21.22 -27.32
C PRO A 29 -10.39 -20.64 -28.72
N ALA A 30 -10.53 -19.31 -28.85
CA ALA A 30 -10.58 -18.62 -30.13
C ALA A 30 -9.22 -18.52 -30.87
N GLY A 31 -8.16 -19.16 -30.36
CA GLY A 31 -6.84 -19.22 -31.01
C GLY A 31 -5.92 -18.05 -30.69
N HIS A 32 -6.23 -17.24 -29.66
CA HIS A 32 -5.34 -16.18 -29.20
C HIS A 32 -4.35 -16.66 -28.14
N GLN A 33 -3.11 -16.18 -28.21
CA GLN A 33 -2.15 -16.34 -27.11
C GLN A 33 -2.42 -15.22 -26.09
N VAL A 34 -2.86 -15.59 -24.88
CA VAL A 34 -3.23 -14.61 -23.84
C VAL A 34 -2.27 -14.69 -22.66
N ILE A 35 -1.65 -13.55 -22.34
CA ILE A 35 -0.85 -13.31 -21.14
C ILE A 35 -1.67 -12.44 -20.20
N GLN A 36 -1.81 -12.86 -18.95
CA GLN A 36 -2.42 -12.06 -17.89
C GLN A 36 -1.32 -11.47 -17.01
N LYS A 37 -1.48 -10.22 -16.61
CA LYS A 37 -0.58 -9.50 -15.73
C LYS A 37 -1.37 -8.70 -14.72
N ASP A 38 -1.26 -9.10 -13.46
CA ASP A 38 -1.82 -8.37 -12.33
C ASP A 38 -0.74 -7.41 -11.81
N ILE A 39 -0.77 -6.17 -12.30
CA ILE A 39 0.21 -5.15 -11.92
C ILE A 39 -0.06 -4.66 -10.49
N ASN A 40 -1.30 -4.78 -10.02
CA ASN A 40 -1.67 -4.42 -8.66
C ASN A 40 -0.92 -5.28 -7.63
N VAL A 41 -1.03 -6.61 -7.73
CA VAL A 41 -0.32 -7.52 -6.81
C VAL A 41 1.21 -7.42 -6.97
N GLU A 42 1.72 -7.26 -8.19
CA GLU A 42 3.15 -7.05 -8.44
C GLU A 42 3.67 -5.76 -7.78
N MET A 43 2.88 -4.68 -7.77
CA MET A 43 3.22 -3.42 -7.10
C MET A 43 3.35 -3.62 -5.58
N TYR A 44 2.36 -4.24 -4.93
CA TYR A 44 2.43 -4.51 -3.49
C TYR A 44 3.56 -5.45 -3.12
N ASP A 45 3.81 -6.50 -3.93
CA ASP A 45 4.92 -7.41 -3.67
C ASP A 45 6.27 -6.67 -3.71
N MET A 46 6.42 -5.70 -4.63
CA MET A 46 7.57 -4.79 -4.70
C MET A 46 7.64 -3.84 -3.51
N PHE A 47 6.54 -3.18 -3.11
CA PHE A 47 6.52 -2.26 -1.96
C PHE A 47 6.95 -2.96 -0.67
N PHE A 48 6.51 -4.20 -0.47
CA PHE A 48 6.85 -5.04 0.67
C PHE A 48 8.16 -5.83 0.50
N SER A 49 9.01 -5.43 -0.46
CA SER A 49 10.31 -6.06 -0.67
C SER A 49 11.42 -5.31 0.07
N ARG A 50 12.39 -6.06 0.59
CA ARG A 50 13.58 -5.50 1.23
C ARG A 50 14.31 -4.45 0.35
N PRO A 51 14.59 -4.69 -0.95
CA PRO A 51 15.25 -3.69 -1.78
C PRO A 51 14.47 -2.38 -1.90
N PHE A 52 13.14 -2.45 -1.92
CA PHE A 52 12.31 -1.25 -1.97
C PHE A 52 12.31 -0.50 -0.63
N LEU A 53 12.18 -1.21 0.48
CA LEU A 53 12.24 -0.61 1.82
C LEU A 53 13.60 0.04 2.10
N GLU A 54 14.70 -0.55 1.63
CA GLU A 54 16.04 0.06 1.69
C GLU A 54 16.10 1.38 0.89
N LYS A 55 15.49 1.41 -0.31
CA LYS A 55 15.38 2.63 -1.11
C LYS A 55 14.55 3.71 -0.40
N VAL A 56 13.47 3.32 0.27
CA VAL A 56 12.64 4.23 1.07
C VAL A 56 13.43 4.78 2.26
N SER A 57 14.19 3.96 2.96
CA SER A 57 15.06 4.41 4.06
C SER A 57 16.04 5.50 3.61
N GLY A 58 16.62 5.35 2.41
CA GLY A 58 17.45 6.38 1.79
C GLY A 58 16.69 7.70 1.53
N ARG A 59 15.43 7.63 1.08
CA ARG A 59 14.56 8.80 0.90
C ARG A 59 14.22 9.49 2.21
N ILE A 60 13.82 8.73 3.23
CA ILE A 60 13.54 9.28 4.57
C ILE A 60 14.75 10.02 5.13
N ARG A 61 15.95 9.44 4.98
CA ARG A 61 17.19 10.10 5.41
C ARG A 61 17.44 11.42 4.67
N HIS A 62 17.17 11.44 3.36
CA HIS A 62 17.29 12.66 2.57
C HIS A 62 16.32 13.74 3.07
N GLU A 63 15.05 13.38 3.28
CA GLU A 63 14.03 14.32 3.74
C GLU A 63 14.30 14.84 5.16
N LEU A 64 14.74 13.95 6.07
CA LEU A 64 15.14 14.35 7.42
C LEU A 64 16.28 15.38 7.39
N ASN A 65 17.29 15.16 6.55
CA ASN A 65 18.39 16.11 6.40
C ASN A 65 17.92 17.47 5.83
N HIS A 66 16.94 17.45 4.92
CA HIS A 66 16.33 18.65 4.40
C HIS A 66 15.60 19.44 5.51
N LEU A 67 14.73 18.78 6.29
CA LEU A 67 14.03 19.42 7.41
C LEU A 67 14.99 19.97 8.48
N LEU A 68 16.04 19.22 8.82
CA LEU A 68 17.09 19.69 9.74
C LEU A 68 17.86 20.91 9.20
N HIS A 69 17.95 21.07 7.87
CA HIS A 69 18.54 22.25 7.25
C HIS A 69 17.59 23.44 7.28
N VAL A 70 16.31 23.23 6.95
CA VAL A 70 15.26 24.26 6.99
C VAL A 70 15.10 24.81 8.41
N GLU A 71 15.10 23.95 9.43
CA GLU A 71 14.98 24.34 10.84
C GLU A 71 16.10 25.30 11.30
N LYS A 72 17.30 25.19 10.71
CA LYS A 72 18.41 26.12 11.00
C LYS A 72 18.19 27.51 10.40
N GLN A 73 17.36 27.61 9.36
CA GLN A 73 17.09 28.86 8.64
C GLN A 73 15.80 29.54 9.12
N ARG A 74 14.78 28.75 9.46
CA ARG A 74 13.50 29.21 9.98
C ARG A 74 12.89 28.18 10.93
N SER A 75 11.94 28.60 11.75
CA SER A 75 11.12 27.66 12.50
C SER A 75 10.30 26.77 11.55
N LEU A 76 10.24 25.48 11.87
CA LEU A 76 9.33 24.54 11.23
C LEU A 76 7.89 24.85 11.65
N ASP A 77 6.93 24.63 10.76
CA ASP A 77 5.52 24.63 11.14
C ASP A 77 5.13 23.32 11.87
N GLU A 78 3.86 23.21 12.25
CA GLU A 78 3.36 22.05 13.00
C GLU A 78 3.41 20.75 12.18
N GLU A 79 3.12 20.82 10.88
CA GLU A 79 3.14 19.66 9.98
C GLU A 79 4.59 19.18 9.77
N GLU A 80 5.51 20.10 9.50
CA GLU A 80 6.94 19.83 9.34
C GLU A 80 7.57 19.27 10.62
N SER A 81 7.17 19.81 11.78
CA SER A 81 7.63 19.32 13.09
C SER A 81 7.16 17.89 13.34
N THR A 82 5.88 17.61 13.06
CA THR A 82 5.29 16.26 13.20
C THR A 82 5.97 15.27 12.25
N LEU A 83 6.16 15.66 10.98
CA LEU A 83 6.85 14.83 10.01
C LEU A 83 8.28 14.54 10.46
N LYS A 84 9.03 15.56 10.88
CA LYS A 84 10.41 15.40 11.38
C LYS A 84 10.47 14.39 12.53
N GLU A 85 9.55 14.44 13.49
CA GLU A 85 9.49 13.46 14.58
C GLU A 85 9.25 12.03 14.10
N GLN A 86 8.38 11.84 13.10
CA GLN A 86 8.13 10.53 12.50
C GLN A 86 9.36 10.01 11.72
N LEU A 87 10.03 10.88 10.96
CA LEU A 87 11.26 10.53 10.25
C LEU A 87 12.40 10.15 11.20
N LEU A 88 12.53 10.83 12.35
CA LEU A 88 13.54 10.50 13.37
C LEU A 88 13.33 9.10 13.97
N LYS A 89 12.08 8.63 14.07
CA LYS A 89 11.75 7.28 14.56
C LYS A 89 12.00 6.18 13.52
N SER A 90 12.19 6.55 12.26
CA SER A 90 12.31 5.63 11.12
C SER A 90 13.76 5.19 10.89
N THR A 91 14.36 4.50 11.88
CA THR A 91 15.77 4.10 11.85
C THR A 91 16.04 2.92 10.92
N PRO A 92 17.30 2.66 10.49
CA PRO A 92 17.64 1.49 9.67
C PRO A 92 17.21 0.16 10.30
N GLU A 93 17.28 0.04 11.62
CA GLU A 93 16.86 -1.16 12.36
C GLU A 93 15.35 -1.37 12.26
N VAL A 94 14.56 -0.29 12.33
CA VAL A 94 13.11 -0.32 12.11
C VAL A 94 12.80 -0.80 10.70
N PHE A 95 13.51 -0.30 9.68
CA PHE A 95 13.36 -0.76 8.30
C PHE A 95 13.71 -2.24 8.11
N ASP A 96 14.76 -2.72 8.77
CA ASP A 96 15.15 -4.12 8.70
C ASP A 96 14.09 -5.05 9.31
N GLN A 97 13.52 -4.62 10.46
CA GLN A 97 12.43 -5.32 11.12
C GLN A 97 11.19 -5.39 10.21
N PHE A 98 10.73 -4.26 9.67
CA PHE A 98 9.59 -4.22 8.75
C PHE A 98 9.84 -5.04 7.48
N ALA A 99 11.07 -5.09 6.96
CA ALA A 99 11.39 -5.92 5.81
C ALA A 99 11.28 -7.42 6.10
N CYS A 100 11.70 -7.85 7.30
CA CYS A 100 11.53 -9.24 7.75
C CYS A 100 10.05 -9.56 7.99
N ASP A 101 9.35 -8.69 8.71
CA ASP A 101 7.95 -8.90 9.07
C ASP A 101 7.04 -8.89 7.84
N ALA A 102 7.28 -7.98 6.88
CA ALA A 102 6.51 -7.94 5.64
C ALA A 102 6.69 -9.21 4.79
N VAL A 103 7.89 -9.82 4.80
CA VAL A 103 8.10 -11.13 4.15
C VAL A 103 7.28 -12.22 4.82
N GLU A 104 7.25 -12.25 6.15
CA GLU A 104 6.47 -13.24 6.90
C GLU A 104 4.96 -13.02 6.77
N ALA A 105 4.50 -11.77 6.85
CA ALA A 105 3.12 -11.40 6.59
C ALA A 105 2.65 -11.86 5.21
N LYS A 106 3.48 -11.67 4.16
CA LYS A 106 3.19 -12.20 2.82
C LYS A 106 3.10 -13.73 2.78
N LYS A 107 3.90 -14.45 3.57
CA LYS A 107 3.80 -15.92 3.64
C LYS A 107 2.53 -16.37 4.34
N ILE A 108 2.14 -15.71 5.44
CA ILE A 108 0.90 -15.98 6.16
C ILE A 108 -0.29 -15.81 5.22
N LEU A 109 -0.38 -14.67 4.52
CA LEU A 109 -1.49 -14.38 3.61
C LEU A 109 -1.59 -15.32 2.40
N ARG A 110 -0.48 -15.95 2.00
CA ARG A 110 -0.41 -16.85 0.85
C ARG A 110 -0.50 -18.34 1.22
N GLY A 111 -0.52 -18.67 2.51
CA GLY A 111 -0.44 -20.05 3.00
C GLY A 111 -1.58 -20.41 3.95
N GLU A 112 -1.55 -21.64 4.46
CA GLU A 112 -2.59 -22.16 5.37
C GLU A 112 -2.71 -21.39 6.69
N SER A 113 -1.64 -20.69 7.09
CA SER A 113 -1.67 -19.83 8.29
C SER A 113 -2.60 -18.63 8.16
N PHE A 114 -3.09 -18.32 6.94
CA PHE A 114 -4.15 -17.34 6.71
C PHE A 114 -5.42 -17.63 7.53
N TYR A 115 -5.74 -18.90 7.79
CA TYR A 115 -6.95 -19.28 8.52
C TYR A 115 -6.83 -19.17 10.05
N ASP A 116 -5.64 -18.83 10.55
CA ASP A 116 -5.39 -18.52 11.95
C ASP A 116 -5.61 -17.01 12.16
N ILE A 117 -6.64 -16.66 12.92
CA ILE A 117 -7.13 -15.28 13.06
C ILE A 117 -6.04 -14.36 13.63
N ASP A 118 -5.31 -14.82 14.66
CA ASP A 118 -4.28 -14.01 15.31
C ASP A 118 -3.12 -13.73 14.34
N LYS A 119 -2.76 -14.72 13.53
CA LYS A 119 -1.72 -14.56 12.49
C LYS A 119 -2.19 -13.67 11.35
N LEU A 120 -3.45 -13.78 10.93
CA LEU A 120 -4.03 -12.94 9.89
C LEU A 120 -4.08 -11.47 10.32
N GLU A 121 -4.52 -11.20 11.55
CA GLU A 121 -4.55 -9.86 12.12
C GLU A 121 -3.14 -9.27 12.19
N TRP A 122 -2.18 -10.02 12.73
CA TRP A 122 -0.79 -9.60 12.78
C TRP A 122 -0.22 -9.30 11.39
N ALA A 123 -0.44 -10.19 10.41
CA ALA A 123 0.04 -10.01 9.05
C ALA A 123 -0.56 -8.75 8.39
N THR A 124 -1.87 -8.55 8.54
CA THR A 124 -2.58 -7.40 7.98
C THR A 124 -2.09 -6.08 8.59
N ASN A 125 -1.97 -6.03 9.91
CA ASN A 125 -1.45 -4.86 10.63
C ASN A 125 0.01 -4.56 10.25
N THR A 126 0.83 -5.59 10.08
CA THR A 126 2.21 -5.45 9.62
C THR A 126 2.27 -4.79 8.24
N LEU A 127 1.43 -5.20 7.29
CA LEU A 127 1.39 -4.58 5.96
C LEU A 127 0.91 -3.13 6.02
N HIS A 128 -0.12 -2.82 6.82
CA HIS A 128 -0.56 -1.44 7.06
C HIS A 128 0.57 -0.54 7.61
N GLN A 129 1.25 -0.99 8.66
CA GLN A 129 2.35 -0.25 9.25
C GLN A 129 3.52 -0.09 8.28
N THR A 130 3.81 -1.11 7.47
CA THR A 130 4.83 -1.04 6.43
C THR A 130 4.47 0.02 5.38
N MET A 131 3.21 0.10 4.95
CA MET A 131 2.76 1.16 4.02
C MET A 131 2.83 2.56 4.65
N SER A 132 2.50 2.70 5.92
CA SER A 132 2.68 3.97 6.66
C SER A 132 4.15 4.39 6.68
N LEU A 133 5.07 3.45 6.93
CA LEU A 133 6.51 3.71 6.88
C LEU A 133 6.97 4.12 5.47
N ILE A 134 6.47 3.44 4.43
CA ILE A 134 6.76 3.82 3.04
C ILE A 134 6.27 5.24 2.74
N SER A 135 5.07 5.58 3.19
CA SER A 135 4.43 6.88 2.96
C SER A 135 5.26 8.03 3.50
N LEU A 136 5.97 7.84 4.62
CA LEU A 136 6.89 8.86 5.15
C LEU A 136 7.98 9.27 4.14
N GLY A 137 8.48 8.32 3.33
CA GLY A 137 9.49 8.60 2.30
C GLY A 137 8.95 9.28 1.03
N TYR A 138 7.63 9.42 0.91
CA TYR A 138 6.93 10.02 -0.24
C TYR A 138 5.91 11.10 0.17
N TYR A 139 5.96 11.56 1.42
CA TYR A 139 5.08 12.59 1.95
C TYR A 139 5.02 13.81 1.00
N PRO A 140 3.83 14.41 0.76
CA PRO A 140 2.53 14.14 1.40
C PRO A 140 1.74 12.98 0.78
N ALA A 141 2.27 12.28 -0.21
CA ALA A 141 1.59 11.12 -0.79
C ALA A 141 1.59 9.95 0.19
N GLN A 142 0.46 9.25 0.25
CA GLN A 142 0.27 8.09 1.11
C GLN A 142 -0.06 6.86 0.27
N ILE A 143 0.51 5.73 0.67
CA ILE A 143 0.11 4.41 0.21
C ILE A 143 -0.71 3.80 1.34
N CYS A 144 -1.89 3.31 1.01
CA CYS A 144 -2.75 2.57 1.91
C CYS A 144 -3.49 1.52 1.09
N PHE A 145 -3.96 0.47 1.75
CA PHE A 145 -4.96 -0.36 1.10
C PHE A 145 -6.19 0.52 0.87
N PRO A 146 -6.80 0.47 -0.33
CA PRO A 146 -8.05 1.17 -0.55
C PRO A 146 -9.06 0.69 0.50
N PRO A 147 -9.87 1.60 1.06
CA PRO A 147 -10.73 1.27 2.19
C PRO A 147 -11.63 0.09 1.85
N ILE A 148 -11.61 -0.93 2.72
CA ILE A 148 -12.62 -2.01 2.75
C ILE A 148 -13.98 -1.40 3.16
N GLU A 149 -13.93 -0.33 3.94
CA GLU A 149 -15.10 0.39 4.40
C GLU A 149 -15.68 1.22 3.26
N THR A 150 -16.77 0.71 2.70
CA THR A 150 -17.82 1.61 2.23
C THR A 150 -18.30 2.35 3.46
N ASP A 151 -17.70 3.51 3.72
CA ASP A 151 -18.27 4.50 4.60
C ASP A 151 -19.66 4.82 4.03
N LEU A 152 -20.71 4.24 4.63
CA LEU A 152 -22.08 4.69 4.47
C LEU A 152 -22.23 6.03 5.22
N VAL A 153 -21.30 6.94 5.00
CA VAL A 153 -21.44 8.33 5.41
C VAL A 153 -22.62 8.83 4.61
N TYR A 154 -23.73 9.03 5.30
CA TYR A 154 -24.90 9.70 4.78
C TYR A 154 -24.41 11.03 4.21
N LYS A 155 -24.39 11.15 2.88
CA LYS A 155 -23.98 12.38 2.21
C LYS A 155 -25.16 13.35 2.35
N PRO A 156 -25.10 14.36 3.25
CA PRO A 156 -26.26 15.21 3.54
C PRO A 156 -26.70 16.04 2.31
N PHE A 157 -25.88 16.10 1.27
CA PHE A 157 -26.18 16.73 -0.01
C PHE A 157 -26.88 15.80 -1.03
N MET A 158 -27.13 14.53 -0.69
CA MET A 158 -27.71 13.53 -1.60
C MET A 158 -29.12 13.05 -1.24
N SER A 159 -29.68 13.48 -0.10
CA SER A 159 -31.08 13.18 0.23
C SER A 159 -31.78 14.43 0.73
N SER A 160 -32.76 14.88 -0.05
CA SER A 160 -33.67 15.97 0.28
C SER A 160 -34.62 15.65 1.43
N GLU A 161 -34.68 14.40 1.87
CA GLU A 161 -35.63 13.91 2.88
C GLU A 161 -35.36 14.44 4.30
N ILE A 162 -34.14 14.95 4.59
CA ILE A 162 -33.81 15.55 5.90
C ILE A 162 -34.00 17.08 5.92
N ILE A 163 -34.05 17.76 4.77
CA ILE A 163 -34.29 19.22 4.74
C ILE A 163 -35.77 19.55 4.99
N GLU A 164 -36.67 18.58 4.78
CA GLU A 164 -38.12 18.76 4.90
C GLU A 164 -38.72 18.29 6.26
N ALA A 165 -37.88 17.85 7.22
CA ALA A 165 -38.28 17.43 8.56
C ALA A 165 -37.89 18.46 9.64
#